data_AF-A9DLK0-F1
#
_entry.id   AF-A9DLK0-F1
#
_cell.length_a   1.000
_cell.length_b   1.000
_cell.length_c   1.000
_cell.angle_alpha   90.00
_cell.angle_beta   90.00
_cell.angle_gamma   90.00
#
_symmetry.space_group_name_H-M   'P 1'
#
loop_
_entity.id
_entity.type
_entity.pdbx_description
1 polymer ?
#
loop_
_entity_poly.entity_id
_entity_poly.type
_entity_poly.pdbx_seq_one_letter_code
_entity_poly.pdbx_strand_id
1 'polypeptide(L)'
;MKKIYLLLLFIGIANIAISQTIKEVDSMSNIFCDYLKKLDIKNDTLKLNTLYEQQFYPYLRTVESSKIDQIGNQLYYRLQRNCLGFRELLDRLDPPKDGVDRNSGKPTSQLTKKQIKELKKRTEFYYYEVSGEKTKVVMKDGFWTDYFSDNTTSKLTYKWISDTEFELVFIESNNESRSNFSIKGDRFIYQILSKEDNFYWMALNIPGQVTYEKSKIYFK
;
A
#
# COMPACT_ATOMS: atom_id res chain seq x y z
N MET A 1 0.14 -6.72 50.37
CA MET A 1 -0.01 -6.09 49.04
C MET A 1 1.11 -6.54 48.10
N LYS A 2 1.01 -7.73 47.49
CA LYS A 2 2.06 -8.29 46.58
C LYS A 2 1.48 -9.18 45.45
N LYS A 3 0.18 -9.07 45.14
CA LYS A 3 -0.50 -9.96 44.17
C LYS A 3 -1.14 -9.25 42.97
N ILE A 4 -0.78 -7.99 42.68
CA ILE A 4 -1.36 -7.22 41.56
C ILE A 4 -0.40 -7.09 40.35
N TYR A 5 0.89 -7.39 40.50
CA TYR A 5 1.87 -7.20 39.41
C TYR A 5 1.88 -8.29 38.33
N LEU A 6 1.17 -9.42 38.52
CA LEU A 6 1.17 -10.50 37.53
C LEU A 6 0.16 -10.28 36.38
N LEU A 7 -0.87 -9.45 36.58
CA LEU A 7 -1.92 -9.23 35.57
C LEU A 7 -1.47 -8.25 34.45
N LEU A 8 -0.50 -7.37 34.74
CA LEU A 8 0.06 -6.43 33.78
C LEU A 8 1.07 -7.07 32.82
N LEU A 9 1.60 -8.26 33.13
CA LEU A 9 2.57 -8.94 32.26
C LEU A 9 1.91 -9.68 31.08
N PHE A 10 0.63 -10.05 31.20
CA PHE A 10 -0.08 -10.79 30.14
C PHE A 10 -0.59 -9.90 28.99
N ILE A 11 -0.76 -8.60 29.22
CA ILE A 11 -1.22 -7.66 28.17
C ILE A 11 -0.09 -7.33 27.18
N GLY A 12 1.18 -7.55 27.54
CA GLY A 12 2.33 -7.33 26.67
C GLY A 12 2.59 -8.43 25.63
N ILE A 13 2.05 -9.64 25.82
CA ILE A 13 2.42 -10.81 24.99
C ILE A 13 1.57 -10.91 23.71
N ALA A 14 0.33 -10.39 23.72
CA ALA A 14 -0.57 -10.46 22.57
C ALA A 14 -0.05 -9.70 21.33
N ASN A 15 0.70 -8.60 21.54
CA ASN A 15 1.26 -7.81 20.44
C ASN A 15 2.49 -8.46 19.78
N ILE A 16 3.14 -9.41 20.47
CA ILE A 16 4.34 -10.07 19.95
C ILE A 16 3.98 -11.07 18.85
N ALA A 17 2.86 -11.80 19.01
CA ALA A 17 2.41 -12.79 18.05
C ALA A 17 2.08 -12.16 16.68
N ILE A 18 1.38 -11.03 16.67
CA ILE A 18 0.99 -10.32 15.43
C ILE A 18 2.23 -9.83 14.67
N SER A 19 3.22 -9.30 15.38
CA SER A 19 4.46 -8.82 14.77
C SER A 19 5.36 -9.95 14.25
N GLN A 20 5.24 -11.17 14.78
CA GLN A 20 5.95 -12.34 14.26
C GLN A 20 5.32 -12.82 12.96
N THR A 21 3.98 -12.95 12.92
CA THR A 21 3.25 -13.38 11.72
C THR A 21 3.47 -12.45 10.54
N ILE A 22 3.49 -11.13 10.74
CA ILE A 22 3.66 -10.20 9.61
C ILE A 22 5.06 -10.25 8.99
N LYS A 23 6.10 -10.49 9.80
CA LYS A 23 7.47 -10.68 9.30
C LYS A 23 7.60 -11.97 8.50
N GLU A 24 6.91 -13.02 8.94
CA GLU A 24 6.83 -14.27 8.19
C GLU A 24 6.13 -14.06 6.85
N VAL A 25 4.97 -13.37 6.83
CA VAL A 25 4.26 -13.02 5.59
C VAL A 25 5.15 -12.22 4.65
N ASP A 26 5.85 -11.20 5.15
CA ASP A 26 6.79 -10.41 4.33
C ASP A 26 7.93 -11.28 3.78
N SER A 27 8.52 -12.13 4.62
CA SER A 27 9.56 -13.06 4.18
C SER A 27 9.06 -13.99 3.08
N MET A 28 7.86 -14.55 3.23
CA MET A 28 7.26 -15.43 2.23
C MET A 28 6.92 -14.69 0.94
N SER A 29 6.41 -13.46 1.04
CA SER A 29 6.12 -12.63 -0.13
C SER A 29 7.38 -12.38 -0.99
N ASN A 30 8.55 -12.21 -0.36
CA ASN A 30 9.81 -12.05 -1.06
C ASN A 30 10.26 -13.35 -1.74
N ILE A 31 10.12 -14.50 -1.06
CA ILE A 31 10.40 -15.82 -1.64
C ILE A 31 9.52 -16.06 -2.88
N PHE A 32 8.24 -15.73 -2.80
CA PHE A 32 7.29 -15.87 -3.89
C PHE A 32 7.62 -14.95 -5.06
N CYS A 33 8.05 -13.72 -4.76
CA CYS A 33 8.53 -12.79 -5.77
C CYS A 33 9.76 -13.34 -6.52
N ASP A 34 10.72 -13.90 -5.81
CA ASP A 34 11.92 -14.46 -6.42
C ASP A 34 11.64 -15.73 -7.22
N TYR A 35 10.67 -16.55 -6.77
CA TYR A 35 10.16 -17.67 -7.57
C TYR A 35 9.53 -17.16 -8.87
N LEU A 36 8.64 -16.16 -8.78
CA LEU A 36 7.95 -15.59 -9.94
C LEU A 36 8.92 -15.02 -11.00
N LYS A 37 10.03 -14.39 -10.57
CA LYS A 37 11.09 -13.89 -11.46
C LYS A 37 11.79 -15.00 -12.24
N LYS A 38 11.92 -16.20 -11.64
CA LYS A 38 12.59 -17.37 -12.24
C LYS A 38 11.68 -18.19 -13.15
N LEU A 39 10.36 -17.96 -13.10
CA LEU A 39 9.41 -18.64 -13.98
C LEU A 39 9.54 -18.16 -15.42
N ASP A 40 10.09 -19.02 -16.27
CA ASP A 40 10.11 -18.86 -17.72
C ASP A 40 8.80 -19.36 -18.36
N ILE A 41 7.71 -18.69 -18.00
CA ILE A 41 6.36 -18.94 -18.54
C ILE A 41 5.86 -17.66 -19.18
N LYS A 42 5.51 -17.72 -20.47
CA LYS A 42 5.02 -16.56 -21.24
C LYS A 42 3.54 -16.27 -21.03
N ASN A 43 2.72 -17.31 -20.81
CA ASN A 43 1.29 -17.14 -20.59
C ASN A 43 1.03 -16.65 -19.16
N ASP A 44 0.48 -15.45 -19.01
CA ASP A 44 0.29 -14.80 -17.71
C ASP A 44 -0.63 -15.59 -16.77
N THR A 45 -1.73 -16.15 -17.28
CA THR A 45 -2.64 -16.99 -16.49
C THR A 45 -1.94 -18.24 -15.97
N LEU A 46 -1.21 -18.94 -16.83
CA LEU A 46 -0.43 -20.11 -16.44
C LEU A 46 0.68 -19.74 -15.46
N LYS A 47 1.33 -18.59 -15.64
CA LYS A 47 2.36 -18.09 -14.73
C LYS A 47 1.79 -17.81 -13.34
N LEU A 48 0.63 -17.16 -13.27
CA LEU A 48 -0.10 -16.92 -12.02
C LEU A 48 -0.50 -18.24 -11.35
N ASN A 49 -1.15 -19.15 -12.10
CA ASN A 49 -1.56 -20.44 -11.57
C ASN A 49 -0.37 -21.25 -11.05
N THR A 50 0.75 -21.26 -11.77
CA THR A 50 1.99 -21.94 -11.35
C THR A 50 2.52 -21.36 -10.04
N LEU A 51 2.53 -20.04 -9.87
CA LEU A 51 2.90 -19.41 -8.60
C LEU A 51 1.99 -19.89 -7.45
N TYR A 52 0.67 -19.93 -7.68
CA TYR A 52 -0.29 -20.35 -6.66
C TYR A 52 -0.14 -21.82 -6.29
N GLU A 53 -0.08 -22.70 -7.28
CA GLU A 53 0.03 -24.15 -7.08
C GLU A 53 1.36 -24.57 -6.44
N GLN A 54 2.47 -23.94 -6.84
CA GLN A 54 3.81 -24.37 -6.45
C GLN A 54 4.34 -23.66 -5.20
N GLN A 55 3.81 -22.49 -4.85
CA GLN A 55 4.29 -21.70 -3.71
C GLN A 55 3.16 -21.35 -2.74
N PHE A 56 2.10 -20.70 -3.23
CA PHE A 56 1.06 -20.11 -2.38
C PHE A 56 0.27 -21.16 -1.59
N TYR A 57 -0.36 -22.13 -2.27
CA TYR A 57 -1.15 -23.18 -1.60
C TYR A 57 -0.30 -24.14 -0.76
N PRO A 58 0.92 -24.55 -1.17
CA PRO A 58 1.82 -25.29 -0.29
C PRO A 58 2.11 -24.57 1.04
N TYR A 59 2.35 -23.26 1.01
CA TYR A 59 2.55 -22.48 2.23
C TYR A 59 1.27 -22.40 3.08
N LEU A 60 0.11 -22.13 2.48
CA LEU A 60 -1.14 -22.06 3.26
C LEU A 60 -1.51 -23.38 3.95
N ARG A 61 -1.07 -24.53 3.42
CA ARG A 61 -1.25 -25.83 4.07
C ARG A 61 -0.45 -26.00 5.37
N THR A 62 0.57 -25.18 5.61
CA THR A 62 1.33 -25.18 6.88
C THR A 62 0.71 -24.26 7.93
N VAL A 63 -0.24 -23.42 7.52
CA VAL A 63 -0.95 -22.46 8.38
C VAL A 63 -2.11 -23.16 9.08
N GLU A 64 -2.40 -22.74 10.31
CA GLU A 64 -3.58 -23.18 11.06
C GLU A 64 -4.86 -22.87 10.27
N SER A 65 -5.76 -23.86 10.13
CA SER A 65 -6.95 -23.74 9.28
C SER A 65 -7.82 -22.51 9.59
N SER A 66 -7.89 -22.10 10.86
CA SER A 66 -8.64 -20.92 11.31
C SER A 66 -8.06 -19.58 10.82
N LYS A 67 -6.81 -19.56 10.33
CA LYS A 67 -6.07 -18.37 9.91
C LYS A 67 -5.76 -18.32 8.41
N ILE A 68 -6.15 -19.35 7.66
CA ILE A 68 -5.82 -19.47 6.23
C ILE A 68 -6.28 -18.26 5.44
N ASP A 69 -7.54 -17.82 5.61
CA ASP A 69 -8.08 -16.68 4.85
C ASP A 69 -7.36 -15.38 5.20
N GLN A 70 -7.14 -15.14 6.50
CA GLN A 70 -6.43 -13.95 6.97
C GLN A 70 -5.00 -13.91 6.42
N ILE A 71 -4.24 -14.99 6.58
CA ILE A 71 -2.84 -15.05 6.13
C ILE A 71 -2.75 -15.06 4.60
N GLY A 72 -3.69 -15.72 3.92
CA GLY A 72 -3.79 -15.73 2.46
C GLY A 72 -4.01 -14.33 1.90
N ASN A 73 -4.96 -13.58 2.45
CA ASN A 73 -5.20 -12.19 2.06
C ASN A 73 -3.97 -11.32 2.33
N GLN A 74 -3.41 -11.39 3.54
CA GLN A 74 -2.18 -10.66 3.87
C GLN A 74 -1.06 -10.97 2.88
N LEU A 75 -0.80 -12.24 2.59
CA LEU A 75 0.25 -12.66 1.68
C LEU A 75 0.02 -12.16 0.25
N TYR A 76 -1.22 -12.19 -0.24
CA TYR A 76 -1.58 -11.64 -1.54
C TYR A 76 -1.28 -10.14 -1.63
N TYR A 77 -1.73 -9.34 -0.67
CA TYR A 77 -1.51 -7.89 -0.68
C TYR A 77 -0.04 -7.51 -0.41
N ARG A 78 0.64 -8.21 0.50
CA ARG A 78 2.08 -8.01 0.75
C ARG A 78 2.92 -8.41 -0.46
N LEU A 79 2.54 -9.44 -1.21
CA LEU A 79 3.19 -9.79 -2.47
C LEU A 79 3.01 -8.69 -3.52
N GLN A 80 1.83 -8.09 -3.65
CA GLN A 80 1.64 -6.92 -4.53
C GLN A 80 2.52 -5.74 -4.11
N ARG A 81 2.64 -5.48 -2.80
CA ARG A 81 3.50 -4.42 -2.28
C ARG A 81 4.97 -4.69 -2.59
N ASN A 82 5.45 -5.88 -2.27
CA ASN A 82 6.88 -6.18 -2.25
C ASN A 82 7.40 -6.65 -3.62
N CYS A 83 6.53 -7.05 -4.54
CA CYS A 83 6.89 -7.61 -5.83
C CYS A 83 6.30 -6.84 -7.01
N LEU A 84 7.11 -5.96 -7.61
CA LEU A 84 6.74 -5.25 -8.83
C LEU A 84 6.27 -6.20 -9.94
N GLY A 85 6.99 -7.29 -10.17
CA GLY A 85 6.65 -8.25 -11.23
C GLY A 85 5.32 -8.98 -10.98
N PHE A 86 4.90 -9.16 -9.72
CA PHE A 86 3.57 -9.69 -9.41
C PHE A 86 2.48 -8.66 -9.71
N ARG A 87 2.69 -7.41 -9.30
CA ARG A 87 1.75 -6.32 -9.59
C ARG A 87 1.59 -6.12 -11.10
N GLU A 88 2.68 -6.09 -11.86
CA GLU A 88 2.64 -6.00 -13.31
C GLU A 88 1.95 -7.19 -13.98
N LEU A 89 2.09 -8.39 -13.41
CA LEU A 89 1.36 -9.57 -13.87
C LEU A 89 -0.15 -9.41 -13.65
N LEU A 90 -0.56 -8.91 -12.47
CA LEU A 90 -1.96 -8.64 -12.18
C LEU A 90 -2.54 -7.59 -13.12
N ASP A 91 -1.83 -6.48 -13.37
CA ASP A 91 -2.33 -5.42 -14.27
C ASP A 91 -2.48 -5.87 -15.72
N ARG A 92 -1.72 -6.88 -16.19
CA ARG A 92 -1.92 -7.45 -17.52
C ARG A 92 -3.13 -8.37 -17.58
N LEU A 93 -3.45 -9.03 -16.47
CA LEU A 93 -4.60 -9.93 -16.35
C LEU A 93 -5.91 -9.16 -16.11
N ASP A 94 -5.87 -8.10 -15.32
CA ASP A 94 -7.00 -7.23 -14.99
C ASP A 94 -6.55 -5.75 -15.03
N PRO A 95 -6.54 -5.13 -16.23
CA PRO A 95 -6.04 -3.77 -16.40
C PRO A 95 -6.89 -2.73 -15.65
N PRO A 96 -6.26 -1.84 -14.87
CA PRO A 96 -6.98 -0.73 -14.23
C PRO A 96 -7.69 0.19 -15.23
N LYS A 97 -8.86 0.69 -14.86
CA LYS A 97 -9.72 1.53 -15.73
C LYS A 97 -9.00 2.77 -16.29
N ASP A 98 -8.20 3.44 -15.46
CA ASP A 98 -7.46 4.64 -15.84
C ASP A 98 -6.05 4.33 -16.41
N GLY A 99 -5.74 3.05 -16.65
CA GLY A 99 -4.41 2.58 -17.00
C GLY A 99 -3.41 2.69 -15.85
N VAL A 100 -2.20 2.17 -16.07
CA VAL A 100 -1.10 2.27 -15.11
C VAL A 100 0.09 2.94 -15.78
N ASP A 101 0.46 4.11 -15.27
CA ASP A 101 1.67 4.83 -15.70
C ASP A 101 2.77 4.63 -14.65
N ARG A 102 3.68 3.69 -14.94
CA ARG A 102 4.88 3.39 -14.14
C ARG A 102 6.12 3.79 -14.90
N ASN A 103 6.88 4.71 -14.32
CA ASN A 103 8.15 5.13 -14.89
C ASN A 103 9.32 4.67 -14.02
N SER A 104 10.40 4.28 -14.69
CA SER A 104 11.70 4.13 -14.05
C SER A 104 12.33 5.52 -13.91
N GLY A 105 12.61 5.94 -12.68
CA GLY A 105 13.22 7.24 -12.40
C GLY A 105 12.25 8.27 -11.84
N LYS A 106 12.79 9.13 -10.97
CA LYS A 106 12.02 10.12 -10.23
C LYS A 106 11.55 11.23 -11.19
N PRO A 107 10.23 11.45 -11.34
CA PRO A 107 9.74 12.53 -12.19
C PRO A 107 10.06 13.91 -11.58
N THR A 108 10.15 14.93 -12.41
CA THR A 108 10.40 16.31 -11.95
C THR A 108 9.08 17.06 -11.77
N SER A 109 8.96 17.81 -10.68
CA SER A 109 7.82 18.70 -10.48
C SER A 109 7.93 19.94 -11.36
N GLN A 110 6.81 20.31 -11.99
CA GLN A 110 6.63 21.52 -12.78
C GLN A 110 5.81 22.59 -12.03
N LEU A 111 5.53 22.37 -10.74
CA LEU A 111 4.77 23.32 -9.94
C LEU A 111 5.54 24.62 -9.71
N THR A 112 4.83 25.73 -9.86
CA THR A 112 5.30 27.05 -9.42
C THR A 112 5.21 27.21 -7.91
N LYS A 113 6.00 28.12 -7.34
CA LYS A 113 5.93 28.49 -5.91
C LYS A 113 4.53 28.93 -5.47
N LYS A 114 3.76 29.57 -6.36
CA LYS A 114 2.37 29.97 -6.09
C LYS A 114 1.47 28.74 -5.93
N GLN A 115 1.53 27.80 -6.88
CA GLN A 115 0.73 26.58 -6.83
C GLN A 115 1.08 25.70 -5.62
N ILE A 116 2.35 25.66 -5.21
CA ILE A 116 2.80 24.96 -3.99
C ILE A 116 2.15 25.56 -2.74
N LYS A 117 2.14 26.89 -2.62
CA LYS A 117 1.49 27.59 -1.50
C LYS A 117 -0.02 27.33 -1.46
N GLU A 118 -0.67 27.30 -2.61
CA GLU A 118 -2.11 26.98 -2.71
C GLU A 118 -2.39 25.53 -2.30
N LEU A 119 -1.61 24.58 -2.80
CA LEU A 119 -1.72 23.16 -2.45
C LEU A 119 -1.59 22.97 -0.93
N LYS A 120 -0.54 23.54 -0.31
CA LYS A 120 -0.26 23.37 1.13
C LYS A 120 -1.32 23.98 2.05
N LYS A 121 -2.21 24.84 1.52
CA LYS A 121 -3.37 25.40 2.26
C LYS A 121 -4.62 24.51 2.17
N ARG A 122 -4.67 23.60 1.20
CA ARG A 122 -5.82 22.71 1.01
C ARG A 122 -5.72 21.53 1.96
N THR A 123 -6.86 21.16 2.52
CA THR A 123 -6.98 20.04 3.46
C THR A 123 -7.87 18.93 2.95
N GLU A 124 -8.64 19.16 1.88
CA GLU A 124 -9.63 18.21 1.36
C GLU A 124 -9.33 17.86 -0.09
N PHE A 125 -9.29 16.56 -0.36
CA PHE A 125 -8.99 15.99 -1.65
C PHE A 125 -9.83 14.74 -1.88
N TYR A 126 -9.72 14.15 -3.06
CA TYR A 126 -10.23 12.81 -3.34
C TYR A 126 -9.48 12.15 -4.48
N TYR A 127 -9.56 10.83 -4.57
CA TYR A 127 -9.11 10.04 -5.71
C TYR A 127 -10.16 8.96 -6.04
N TYR A 128 -9.97 8.29 -7.17
CA TYR A 128 -10.80 7.14 -7.56
C TYR A 128 -9.99 5.86 -7.35
N GLU A 129 -10.60 4.88 -6.70
CA GLU A 129 -10.08 3.52 -6.60
C GLU A 129 -10.10 2.84 -7.97
N VAL A 130 -9.39 1.72 -8.11
CA VAL A 130 -9.40 0.92 -9.35
C VAL A 130 -10.83 0.48 -9.76
N SER A 131 -11.71 0.26 -8.78
CA SER A 131 -13.14 -0.03 -8.99
C SER A 131 -13.90 1.16 -9.61
N GLY A 132 -13.37 2.38 -9.51
CA GLY A 132 -13.99 3.64 -9.90
C GLY A 132 -14.73 4.34 -8.75
N GLU A 133 -14.72 3.75 -7.56
CA GLU A 133 -15.32 4.38 -6.38
C GLU A 133 -14.47 5.55 -5.87
N LYS A 134 -15.14 6.54 -5.29
CA LYS A 134 -14.48 7.76 -4.80
C LYS A 134 -14.02 7.59 -3.36
N THR A 135 -12.73 7.75 -3.13
CA THR A 135 -12.13 7.86 -1.79
C THR A 135 -11.87 9.32 -1.46
N LYS A 136 -12.44 9.82 -0.36
CA LYS A 136 -12.17 11.18 0.14
C LYS A 136 -10.91 11.16 0.98
N VAL A 137 -10.14 12.24 0.90
CA VAL A 137 -8.89 12.41 1.64
C VAL A 137 -8.97 13.70 2.44
N VAL A 138 -8.66 13.61 3.73
CA VAL A 138 -8.47 14.78 4.61
C VAL A 138 -7.03 14.82 5.08
N MET A 139 -6.33 15.89 4.74
CA MET A 139 -4.98 16.24 5.20
C MET A 139 -5.07 17.36 6.24
N LYS A 140 -5.05 17.00 7.52
CA LYS A 140 -5.19 17.96 8.62
C LYS A 140 -4.38 17.54 9.84
N ASP A 141 -3.78 18.50 10.54
CA ASP A 141 -3.03 18.30 11.79
C ASP A 141 -1.94 17.22 11.68
N GLY A 142 -1.28 17.13 10.52
CA GLY A 142 -0.25 16.12 10.27
C GLY A 142 -0.77 14.71 9.98
N PHE A 143 -2.09 14.52 9.80
CA PHE A 143 -2.71 13.26 9.41
C PHE A 143 -3.33 13.29 8.01
N TRP A 144 -3.09 12.21 7.27
CA TRP A 144 -3.79 11.87 6.04
C TRP A 144 -4.81 10.80 6.39
N THR A 145 -6.09 11.09 6.19
CA THR A 145 -7.17 10.15 6.46
C THR A 145 -7.97 9.90 5.19
N ASP A 146 -7.98 8.64 4.75
CA ASP A 146 -8.83 8.16 3.67
C ASP A 146 -10.21 7.79 4.25
N TYR A 147 -11.27 8.15 3.53
CA TYR A 147 -12.65 7.72 3.78
C TYR A 147 -13.18 7.03 2.53
N PHE A 148 -13.37 5.73 2.64
CA PHE A 148 -13.78 4.85 1.54
C PHE A 148 -15.31 4.81 1.39
N SER A 149 -15.77 4.32 0.25
CA SER A 149 -17.19 4.12 -0.12
C SER A 149 -17.94 3.18 0.82
N ASP A 150 -17.25 2.18 1.36
CA ASP A 150 -17.75 1.18 2.30
C ASP A 150 -17.79 1.65 3.77
N ASN A 151 -17.57 2.95 4.01
CA ASN A 151 -17.45 3.59 5.32
C ASN A 151 -16.27 3.13 6.18
N THR A 152 -15.30 2.43 5.59
CA THR A 152 -14.01 2.19 6.24
C THR A 152 -13.11 3.42 6.11
N THR A 153 -12.02 3.42 6.86
CA THR A 153 -11.02 4.49 6.88
C THR A 153 -9.61 3.92 6.98
N SER A 154 -8.65 4.72 6.50
CA SER A 154 -7.22 4.45 6.65
C SER A 154 -6.55 5.72 7.14
N LYS A 155 -5.69 5.60 8.15
CA LYS A 155 -5.03 6.71 8.81
C LYS A 155 -3.52 6.60 8.66
N LEU A 156 -2.91 7.68 8.20
CA LEU A 156 -1.48 7.85 8.04
C LEU A 156 -1.05 9.18 8.65
N THR A 157 0.22 9.31 9.05
CA THR A 157 0.81 10.65 9.20
C THR A 157 1.15 11.20 7.83
N TYR A 158 1.22 12.52 7.68
CA TYR A 158 1.86 13.17 6.54
C TYR A 158 2.87 14.21 7.00
N LYS A 159 4.00 14.30 6.28
CA LYS A 159 5.03 15.32 6.52
C LYS A 159 5.66 15.76 5.21
N TRP A 160 5.69 17.07 4.96
CA TRP A 160 6.46 17.62 3.85
C TRP A 160 7.95 17.40 4.09
N ILE A 161 8.61 16.80 3.10
CA ILE A 161 10.06 16.54 3.11
C ILE A 161 10.79 17.42 2.09
N SER A 162 10.05 18.02 1.14
CA SER A 162 10.53 19.09 0.28
C SER A 162 9.39 20.04 -0.09
N ASP A 163 9.62 20.95 -1.02
CA ASP A 163 8.58 21.85 -1.54
C ASP A 163 7.47 21.12 -2.30
N THR A 164 7.83 20.02 -2.97
CA THR A 164 6.91 19.26 -3.85
C THR A 164 6.74 17.82 -3.41
N GLU A 165 7.32 17.44 -2.26
CA GLU A 165 7.26 16.07 -1.75
C GLU A 165 6.83 16.00 -0.31
N PHE A 166 6.03 14.98 -0.02
CA PHE A 166 5.66 14.60 1.33
C PHE A 166 5.73 13.09 1.50
N GLU A 167 6.00 12.70 2.72
CA GLU A 167 5.98 11.32 3.17
C GLU A 167 4.66 11.04 3.88
N LEU A 168 4.07 9.88 3.59
CA LEU A 168 3.07 9.26 4.44
C LEU A 168 3.66 8.10 5.22
N VAL A 169 3.27 7.96 6.48
CA VAL A 169 3.60 6.79 7.31
C VAL A 169 2.32 6.14 7.80
N PHE A 170 2.13 4.87 7.46
CA PHE A 170 0.92 4.12 7.80
C PHE A 170 0.81 3.92 9.32
N ILE A 171 -0.39 4.20 9.87
CA ILE A 171 -0.71 3.98 11.28
C ILE A 171 -1.59 2.75 11.41
N GLU A 172 -2.78 2.80 10.83
CA GLU A 172 -3.81 1.77 10.93
C GLU A 172 -4.90 1.96 9.85
N SER A 173 -5.66 0.90 9.61
CA SER A 173 -6.82 0.92 8.72
C SER A 173 -7.80 -0.17 9.13
N ASN A 174 -9.09 0.11 9.02
CA ASN A 174 -10.13 -0.93 9.06
C ASN A 174 -10.64 -1.29 7.66
N ASN A 175 -10.13 -0.65 6.60
CA ASN A 175 -10.33 -1.11 5.23
C ASN A 175 -9.54 -2.40 4.97
N GLU A 176 -10.19 -3.42 4.41
CA GLU A 176 -9.61 -4.75 4.15
C GLU A 176 -8.37 -4.68 3.27
N SER A 177 -8.45 -3.99 2.13
CA SER A 177 -7.31 -3.91 1.20
C SER A 177 -6.14 -3.15 1.82
N ARG A 178 -6.39 -2.00 2.45
CA ARG A 178 -5.31 -1.16 3.01
C ARG A 178 -4.65 -1.79 4.23
N SER A 179 -5.43 -2.46 5.10
CA SER A 179 -4.91 -3.12 6.31
C SER A 179 -4.08 -4.37 6.00
N ASN A 180 -4.34 -5.05 4.90
CA ASN A 180 -3.53 -6.18 4.45
C ASN A 180 -2.32 -5.74 3.61
N PHE A 181 -2.44 -4.63 2.87
CA PHE A 181 -1.34 -4.09 2.06
C PHE A 181 -0.27 -3.40 2.93
N SER A 182 -0.68 -2.68 3.98
CA SER A 182 0.23 -1.85 4.78
C SER A 182 0.28 -2.28 6.23
N ILE A 183 1.46 -2.16 6.82
CA ILE A 183 1.70 -2.42 8.24
C ILE A 183 2.21 -1.16 8.91
N LYS A 184 2.00 -1.02 10.23
CA LYS A 184 2.38 0.22 10.94
C LYS A 184 3.85 0.55 10.71
N GLY A 185 4.11 1.78 10.27
CA GLY A 185 5.44 2.26 9.92
C GLY A 185 5.81 2.13 8.45
N ASP A 186 4.98 1.48 7.62
CA ASP A 186 5.17 1.49 6.17
C ASP A 186 5.14 2.93 5.62
N ARG A 187 6.07 3.22 4.72
CA ARG A 187 6.28 4.57 4.17
C ARG A 187 5.86 4.63 2.71
N PHE A 188 5.37 5.80 2.33
CA PHE A 188 5.03 6.16 0.95
C PHE A 188 5.53 7.57 0.68
N ILE A 189 6.29 7.74 -0.41
CA ILE A 189 6.82 9.04 -0.80
C ILE A 189 6.00 9.54 -1.98
N TYR A 190 5.31 10.65 -1.79
CA TYR A 190 4.53 11.31 -2.83
C TYR A 190 5.26 12.54 -3.33
N GLN A 191 5.37 12.66 -4.64
CA GLN A 191 5.83 13.86 -5.32
C GLN A 191 4.70 14.44 -6.16
N ILE A 192 4.41 15.73 -5.97
CA ILE A 192 3.42 16.43 -6.79
C ILE A 192 4.10 16.94 -8.05
N LEU A 193 3.55 16.59 -9.20
CA LEU A 193 4.17 16.80 -10.51
C LEU A 193 3.68 18.07 -11.18
N SER A 194 2.38 18.18 -11.40
CA SER A 194 1.77 19.33 -12.06
C SER A 194 0.37 19.57 -11.49
N LYS A 195 -0.17 20.75 -11.78
CA LYS A 195 -1.52 21.16 -11.41
C LYS A 195 -2.34 21.32 -12.69
N GLU A 196 -3.47 20.67 -12.74
CA GLU A 196 -4.55 20.94 -13.70
C GLU A 196 -5.68 21.74 -13.02
N ASP A 197 -6.78 21.97 -13.72
CA ASP A 197 -7.88 22.79 -13.21
C ASP A 197 -8.48 22.24 -11.91
N ASN A 198 -8.74 20.93 -11.86
CA ASN A 198 -9.44 20.26 -10.75
C ASN A 198 -8.65 19.10 -10.11
N PHE A 199 -7.40 18.86 -10.52
CA PHE A 199 -6.55 17.84 -9.91
C PHE A 199 -5.06 18.16 -9.98
N TYR A 200 -4.27 17.45 -9.19
CA TYR A 200 -2.83 17.39 -9.30
C TYR A 200 -2.41 16.01 -9.80
N TRP A 201 -1.43 15.98 -10.70
CA TRP A 201 -0.70 14.75 -10.97
C TRP A 201 0.29 14.51 -9.84
N MET A 202 0.33 13.29 -9.34
CA MET A 202 1.27 12.85 -8.32
C MET A 202 2.04 11.63 -8.81
N ALA A 203 3.23 11.42 -8.27
CA ALA A 203 3.93 10.15 -8.34
C ALA A 203 4.11 9.58 -6.94
N LEU A 204 3.76 8.31 -6.78
CA LEU A 204 4.02 7.51 -5.60
C LEU A 204 5.29 6.68 -5.78
N ASN A 205 6.16 6.69 -4.78
CA ASN A 205 7.24 5.73 -4.63
C ASN A 205 7.13 5.02 -3.28
N ILE A 206 7.29 3.69 -3.30
CA ILE A 206 7.49 2.89 -2.10
C ILE A 206 8.99 2.76 -1.88
N PRO A 207 9.55 3.17 -0.72
CA PRO A 207 10.99 3.09 -0.48
C PRO A 207 11.56 1.69 -0.75
N GLY A 208 12.70 1.64 -1.45
CA GLY A 208 13.32 0.40 -1.91
C GLY A 208 12.89 -0.04 -3.32
N GLN A 209 11.84 0.58 -3.90
CA GLN A 209 11.46 0.36 -5.29
C GLN A 209 12.05 1.44 -6.21
N VAL A 210 12.40 1.04 -7.43
CA VAL A 210 12.93 1.93 -8.47
C VAL A 210 11.84 2.60 -9.32
N THR A 211 10.58 2.20 -9.11
CA THR A 211 9.43 2.67 -9.89
C THR A 211 8.68 3.81 -9.20
N TYR A 212 8.10 4.67 -10.03
CA TYR A 212 7.20 5.74 -9.62
C TYR A 212 5.85 5.55 -10.30
N GLU A 213 4.80 5.41 -9.50
CA GLU A 213 3.43 5.20 -9.99
C GLU A 213 2.69 6.53 -10.06
N LYS A 214 2.27 6.91 -11.26
CA LYS A 214 1.58 8.18 -11.47
C LYS A 214 0.09 8.03 -11.18
N SER A 215 -0.47 8.97 -10.42
CA SER A 215 -1.89 8.98 -10.06
C SER A 215 -2.42 10.42 -9.98
N LYS A 216 -3.74 10.56 -9.95
CA LYS A 216 -4.42 11.85 -9.82
C LYS A 216 -4.94 12.03 -8.40
N ILE A 217 -4.78 13.22 -7.85
CA ILE A 217 -5.52 13.66 -6.66
C ILE A 217 -6.34 14.90 -7.00
N TYR A 218 -7.65 14.78 -6.86
CA TYR A 218 -8.61 15.80 -7.20
C TYR A 218 -8.88 16.71 -5.99
N PHE A 219 -9.26 17.95 -6.27
CA PHE A 219 -9.68 18.93 -5.29
C PHE A 219 -10.92 19.68 -5.78
N LYS A 220 -11.60 20.38 -4.86
CA LYS A 220 -12.65 21.35 -5.19
C LYS A 220 -12.11 22.77 -5.12
#